data_AF-A0A1J6K5J0-F1
#
_entry.id   AF-A0A1J6K5J0-F1
#
_cell.length_a   1.000
_cell.length_b   1.000
_cell.length_c   1.000
_cell.angle_alpha   90.00
_cell.angle_beta   90.00
_cell.angle_gamma   90.00
#
_symmetry.space_group_name_H-M   'P 1'
#
loop_
_entity.id
_entity.type
_entity.pdbx_description
1 polymer ?
#
loop_
_entity_poly.entity_id
_entity_poly.type
_entity_poly.pdbx_seq_one_letter_code
_entity_poly.pdbx_strand_id
1 'polypeptide(L)'
;MAGRYDRNPFDEEEEVNPFADGGGRGKSSGQSKFSGGAFNITSGSVPSATNSRLSPLPPEPADFYDRNASIDIPLDSSADLKKKEKELQAKESELRRREQELKKREDAAARAGIVIEQKNWPPFFPIIHHDIGNEIPIHLQKLQYVAFSTFLGLIACLVWNIVATTTAWIKEGDVKIWFLSIIYFISGVPGAYFMWYRPLYRAFRTEGAMKFAWFFLFYMVHIIFCIFAAVAPPVVFRGKSLTGILPAVDLIGKNVLVGIFYFIGFGLFCLESVLSIWVIQQVYMYFRGSGKAAQMKQEAARGALRAAI
;
A
#
# COMPACT_ATOMS: atom_id res chain seq x y z
N MET A 1 -39.01 53.11 45.39
CA MET A 1 -38.05 52.07 44.97
C MET A 1 -38.25 50.86 45.87
N ALA A 2 -38.94 49.84 45.36
CA ALA A 2 -39.39 48.65 46.09
C ALA A 2 -38.70 47.40 45.52
N GLY A 3 -38.37 46.44 46.38
CA GLY A 3 -37.59 45.25 46.04
C GLY A 3 -38.35 43.92 46.03
N ARG A 4 -37.61 42.85 45.67
CA ARG A 4 -37.88 41.38 45.67
C ARG A 4 -38.98 40.91 44.68
N TYR A 5 -38.81 39.83 43.92
CA TYR A 5 -38.44 38.47 44.33
C TYR A 5 -37.71 37.66 43.24
N ASP A 6 -36.75 36.83 43.69
CA ASP A 6 -36.25 35.61 43.02
C ASP A 6 -37.40 34.63 42.69
N ARG A 7 -37.31 33.93 41.54
CA ARG A 7 -38.09 32.70 41.26
C ARG A 7 -37.15 31.50 41.23
N ASN A 8 -37.56 30.47 41.97
CA ASN A 8 -36.84 29.30 42.44
C ASN A 8 -36.67 28.23 41.32
N PRO A 9 -35.61 27.39 41.35
CA PRO A 9 -35.23 26.50 40.27
C PRO A 9 -35.79 25.06 40.38
N PHE A 10 -37.05 24.87 40.82
CA PHE A 10 -37.64 23.53 41.02
C PHE A 10 -39.14 23.37 40.73
N ASP A 11 -39.81 24.28 40.02
CA ASP A 11 -41.20 24.02 39.61
C ASP A 11 -41.24 23.33 38.24
N GLU A 12 -41.21 22.00 38.29
CA GLU A 12 -41.67 21.05 37.27
C GLU A 12 -43.18 21.21 37.04
N GLU A 13 -43.69 21.10 35.81
CA GLU A 13 -44.39 19.95 35.20
C GLU A 13 -44.97 20.53 33.88
N GLU A 14 -45.15 19.91 32.71
CA GLU A 14 -45.08 18.55 32.16
C GLU A 14 -45.25 18.77 30.64
N GLU A 15 -44.46 18.15 29.76
CA GLU A 15 -44.99 17.62 28.49
C GLU A 15 -44.01 16.65 27.79
N VAL A 16 -44.18 15.38 28.19
CA VAL A 16 -44.19 14.12 27.44
C VAL A 16 -43.45 13.96 26.09
N ASN A 17 -42.64 12.90 26.08
CA ASN A 17 -41.75 12.45 25.01
C ASN A 17 -42.40 11.28 24.23
N PRO A 18 -42.65 11.39 22.91
CA PRO A 18 -43.53 10.48 22.16
C PRO A 18 -42.89 9.17 21.64
N PHE A 19 -41.77 8.72 22.20
CA PHE A 19 -41.07 7.50 21.73
C PHE A 19 -40.76 6.48 22.83
N ALA A 20 -41.47 6.54 23.95
CA ALA A 20 -41.35 5.57 25.03
C ALA A 20 -42.55 4.61 25.10
N ASP A 21 -42.54 3.57 24.24
CA ASP A 21 -43.09 2.22 24.52
C ASP A 21 -42.66 1.28 23.37
N GLY A 22 -42.31 0.00 23.53
CA GLY A 22 -42.37 -0.90 24.67
C GLY A 22 -41.41 -2.08 24.46
N GLY A 23 -41.01 -2.70 25.57
CA GLY A 23 -40.02 -3.78 25.62
C GLY A 23 -40.59 -5.19 25.35
N GLY A 24 -39.67 -6.15 25.20
CA GLY A 24 -40.01 -7.58 25.13
C GLY A 24 -38.78 -8.48 25.10
N ARG A 25 -38.52 -9.18 26.21
CA ARG A 25 -37.37 -10.04 26.54
C ARG A 25 -37.70 -11.49 26.18
N GLY A 26 -36.76 -12.25 25.61
CA GLY A 26 -36.92 -13.71 25.38
C GLY A 26 -35.58 -14.42 25.11
N LYS A 27 -35.26 -15.42 25.94
CA LYS A 27 -34.03 -16.24 26.01
C LYS A 27 -34.34 -17.67 25.55
N SER A 28 -33.28 -18.46 25.29
CA SER A 28 -33.25 -19.94 25.14
C SER A 28 -33.85 -20.46 23.82
N SER A 29 -33.52 -21.60 23.22
CA SER A 29 -32.56 -22.71 23.33
C SER A 29 -33.21 -23.79 22.45
N GLY A 30 -32.49 -24.59 21.65
CA GLY A 30 -33.18 -25.73 21.03
C GLY A 30 -32.57 -26.28 19.76
N GLN A 31 -32.08 -27.49 19.90
CA GLN A 31 -31.29 -28.28 18.99
C GLN A 31 -32.16 -29.23 18.15
N SER A 32 -31.57 -29.79 17.07
CA SER A 32 -31.81 -31.15 16.53
C SER A 32 -33.04 -31.32 15.59
N LYS A 33 -33.10 -32.18 14.56
CA LYS A 33 -32.42 -33.44 14.13
C LYS A 33 -32.52 -33.56 12.59
N PHE A 34 -31.46 -33.96 11.89
CA PHE A 34 -31.15 -35.32 11.37
C PHE A 34 -32.09 -35.89 10.28
N SER A 35 -31.51 -36.13 9.10
CA SER A 35 -31.56 -37.37 8.30
C SER A 35 -30.75 -37.09 7.01
N GLY A 36 -29.80 -37.87 6.51
CA GLY A 36 -29.51 -39.30 6.66
C GLY A 36 -29.17 -39.83 5.26
N GLY A 37 -27.86 -39.88 4.93
CA GLY A 37 -27.12 -40.68 3.93
C GLY A 37 -27.73 -41.09 2.57
N ALA A 38 -26.94 -40.97 1.49
CA ALA A 38 -26.20 -42.10 0.90
C ALA A 38 -25.49 -41.72 -0.42
N PHE A 39 -24.32 -42.31 -0.62
CA PHE A 39 -23.42 -42.22 -1.76
C PHE A 39 -24.04 -42.68 -3.09
N ASN A 40 -23.68 -42.01 -4.19
CA ASN A 40 -23.29 -42.69 -5.41
C ASN A 40 -22.24 -41.87 -6.17
N ILE A 41 -21.11 -42.52 -6.45
CA ILE A 41 -19.96 -42.02 -7.20
C ILE A 41 -20.18 -42.41 -8.67
N THR A 42 -20.09 -41.46 -9.60
CA THR A 42 -19.54 -41.70 -10.94
C THR A 42 -18.99 -40.40 -11.55
N SER A 43 -17.71 -40.47 -11.91
CA SER A 43 -17.03 -39.82 -13.04
C SER A 43 -17.51 -38.46 -13.58
N GLY A 44 -16.59 -37.50 -13.55
CA GLY A 44 -16.39 -36.61 -14.69
C GLY A 44 -16.54 -35.11 -14.43
N SER A 45 -15.55 -34.36 -14.91
CA SER A 45 -15.52 -32.92 -15.12
C SER A 45 -15.27 -32.01 -13.90
N VAL A 46 -13.99 -31.66 -13.75
CA VAL A 46 -13.57 -30.33 -13.26
C VAL A 46 -14.23 -29.26 -14.15
N PRO A 47 -14.93 -28.25 -13.59
CA PRO A 47 -15.41 -27.14 -14.39
C PRO A 47 -14.23 -26.27 -14.83
N SER A 48 -14.19 -26.08 -16.15
CA SER A 48 -13.20 -25.28 -16.88
C SER A 48 -13.18 -23.83 -16.40
N ALA A 49 -11.96 -23.29 -16.26
CA ALA A 49 -11.70 -21.88 -16.04
C ALA A 49 -12.47 -21.06 -17.08
N THR A 50 -13.35 -20.17 -16.61
CA THR A 50 -14.04 -19.23 -17.50
C THR A 50 -13.01 -18.30 -18.09
N ASN A 51 -12.73 -18.53 -19.38
CA ASN A 51 -11.93 -17.65 -20.22
C ASN A 51 -12.38 -16.20 -20.04
N SER A 52 -11.43 -15.36 -19.66
CA SER A 52 -11.47 -13.92 -19.87
C SER A 52 -11.55 -13.63 -21.36
N ARG A 53 -12.78 -13.60 -21.91
CA ARG A 53 -13.08 -12.94 -23.16
C ARG A 53 -14.06 -11.81 -22.86
N LEU A 54 -13.59 -10.59 -23.06
CA LEU A 54 -14.42 -9.39 -23.12
C LEU A 54 -15.56 -9.67 -24.12
N SER A 55 -16.80 -9.48 -23.68
CA SER A 55 -17.97 -9.54 -24.55
C SER A 55 -17.80 -8.51 -25.67
N PRO A 56 -17.99 -8.87 -26.96
CA PRO A 56 -18.07 -7.88 -28.02
C PRO A 56 -19.24 -6.94 -27.75
N LEU A 57 -19.03 -5.64 -27.93
CA LEU A 57 -20.11 -4.65 -27.91
C LEU A 57 -21.18 -5.06 -28.93
N PRO A 58 -22.48 -4.88 -28.60
CA PRO A 58 -23.53 -5.11 -29.58
C PRO A 58 -23.33 -4.17 -30.78
N PRO A 59 -23.60 -4.63 -32.02
CA PRO A 59 -23.58 -3.74 -33.16
C PRO A 59 -24.61 -2.63 -32.95
N GLU A 60 -24.15 -1.39 -33.07
CA GLU A 60 -25.01 -0.21 -33.16
C GLU A 60 -25.98 -0.39 -34.34
N PRO A 61 -27.30 -0.23 -34.14
CA PRO A 61 -28.24 -0.34 -35.24
C PRO A 61 -27.95 0.79 -36.25
N ALA A 62 -27.65 0.40 -37.48
CA ALA A 62 -27.29 1.27 -38.59
C ALA A 62 -28.51 1.99 -39.21
N ASP A 63 -29.41 2.53 -38.37
CA ASP A 63 -30.68 3.13 -38.82
C ASP A 63 -30.71 4.66 -38.65
N PHE A 64 -29.56 5.30 -38.41
CA PHE A 64 -29.49 6.75 -38.19
C PHE A 64 -29.58 7.60 -39.49
N TYR A 65 -29.65 6.99 -40.67
CA TYR A 65 -29.78 7.73 -41.94
C TYR A 65 -30.87 7.18 -42.86
N ASP A 66 -32.11 7.13 -42.38
CA ASP A 66 -33.27 7.09 -43.27
C ASP A 66 -34.06 8.40 -43.18
N ARG A 67 -33.88 9.26 -44.19
CA ARG A 67 -34.44 10.62 -44.26
C ARG A 67 -35.97 10.64 -44.47
N ASN A 68 -36.62 9.51 -44.72
CA ASN A 68 -38.02 9.47 -45.17
C ASN A 68 -38.95 8.48 -44.42
N ALA A 69 -38.57 8.00 -43.23
CA ALA A 69 -39.51 7.25 -42.39
C ALA A 69 -40.28 8.22 -41.48
N SER A 70 -41.61 8.24 -41.59
CA SER A 70 -42.48 8.88 -40.61
C SER A 70 -42.21 8.24 -39.25
N ILE A 71 -41.50 8.97 -38.38
CA ILE A 71 -41.32 8.60 -36.98
C ILE A 71 -42.71 8.73 -36.34
N ASP A 72 -43.43 7.61 -36.28
CA ASP A 72 -44.52 7.45 -35.33
C ASP A 72 -43.88 7.45 -33.94
N ILE A 73 -43.71 8.65 -33.39
CA ILE A 73 -43.42 8.83 -31.97
C ILE A 73 -44.63 8.22 -31.25
N PRO A 74 -44.48 7.09 -30.52
CA PRO A 74 -45.57 6.63 -29.68
C PRO A 74 -45.82 7.77 -28.69
N LEU A 75 -46.99 8.39 -28.77
CA LEU A 75 -47.48 9.27 -27.72
C LEU A 75 -47.63 8.39 -26.48
N ASP A 76 -46.57 8.33 -25.66
CA ASP A 76 -46.62 7.74 -24.32
C ASP A 76 -47.90 8.28 -23.67
N SER A 77 -48.84 7.39 -23.35
CA SER A 77 -50.11 7.80 -22.76
C SER A 77 -49.81 8.58 -21.49
N SER A 78 -50.66 9.56 -21.13
CA SER A 78 -50.49 10.31 -19.87
C SER A 78 -50.34 9.40 -18.64
N ALA A 79 -50.83 8.16 -18.72
CA ALA A 79 -50.64 7.11 -17.73
C ALA A 79 -49.21 6.52 -17.72
N ASP A 80 -48.58 6.33 -18.88
CA ASP A 80 -47.21 5.82 -19.02
C ASP A 80 -46.19 6.86 -18.58
N LEU A 81 -46.42 8.14 -18.88
CA LEU A 81 -45.61 9.25 -18.36
C LEU A 81 -45.66 9.33 -16.83
N LYS A 82 -46.86 9.20 -16.23
CA LYS A 82 -47.03 9.15 -14.76
C LYS A 82 -46.35 7.94 -14.12
N LYS A 83 -46.34 6.79 -14.81
CA LYS A 83 -45.64 5.58 -14.34
C LYS A 83 -44.12 5.77 -14.39
N LYS A 84 -43.61 6.39 -15.46
CA LYS A 84 -42.19 6.72 -15.66
C LYS A 84 -41.69 7.77 -14.66
N GLU A 85 -42.53 8.76 -14.34
CA GLU A 85 -42.27 9.76 -13.30
C GLU A 85 -42.16 9.11 -11.92
N LYS A 86 -43.07 8.18 -11.59
CA LYS A 86 -43.03 7.42 -10.33
C LYS A 86 -41.82 6.49 -10.25
N GLU A 87 -41.41 5.88 -11.37
CA GLU A 87 -40.21 5.04 -11.45
C GLU A 87 -38.92 5.87 -11.32
N LEU A 88 -38.87 7.04 -11.95
CA LEU A 88 -37.77 8.00 -11.82
C LEU A 88 -37.63 8.49 -10.38
N GLN A 89 -38.74 8.85 -9.74
CA GLN A 89 -38.76 9.30 -8.36
C GLN A 89 -38.29 8.19 -7.39
N ALA A 90 -38.67 6.93 -7.65
CA ALA A 90 -38.16 5.79 -6.90
C ALA A 90 -36.64 5.61 -7.09
N LYS A 91 -36.16 5.70 -8.33
CA LYS A 91 -34.74 5.55 -8.67
C LYS A 91 -33.87 6.69 -8.11
N GLU A 92 -34.39 7.91 -8.10
CA GLU A 92 -33.74 9.07 -7.47
C GLU A 92 -33.65 8.88 -5.95
N SER A 93 -34.70 8.38 -5.31
CA SER A 93 -34.68 8.08 -3.87
C SER A 93 -33.66 7.00 -3.50
N GLU A 94 -33.51 5.98 -4.36
CA GLU A 94 -32.52 4.92 -4.16
C GLU A 94 -31.09 5.42 -4.42
N LEU A 95 -30.87 6.24 -5.45
CA LEU A 95 -29.58 6.89 -5.69
C LEU A 95 -29.19 7.78 -4.52
N ARG A 96 -30.11 8.61 -4.01
CA ARG A 96 -29.88 9.49 -2.87
C ARG A 96 -29.53 8.71 -1.60
N ARG A 97 -30.11 7.52 -1.40
CA ARG A 97 -29.74 6.61 -0.31
C ARG A 97 -28.32 6.07 -0.50
N ARG A 98 -27.95 5.62 -1.70
CA ARG A 98 -26.60 5.13 -2.01
C ARG A 98 -25.54 6.22 -1.89
N GLU A 99 -25.86 7.45 -2.31
CA GLU A 99 -24.99 8.62 -2.14
C GLU A 99 -24.78 8.95 -0.67
N GLN A 100 -25.81 8.87 0.17
CA GLN A 100 -25.66 9.07 1.61
C GLN A 100 -24.83 7.96 2.27
N GLU A 101 -24.96 6.71 1.82
CA GLU A 101 -24.14 5.59 2.28
C GLU A 101 -22.68 5.73 1.82
N LEU A 102 -22.44 6.16 0.57
CA LEU A 102 -21.12 6.48 0.05
C LEU A 102 -20.49 7.65 0.79
N LYS A 103 -21.22 8.74 0.99
CA LYS A 103 -20.76 9.91 1.75
C LYS A 103 -20.43 9.53 3.20
N LYS A 104 -21.21 8.66 3.84
CA LYS A 104 -20.88 8.13 5.17
C LYS A 104 -19.64 7.24 5.16
N ARG A 105 -19.42 6.44 4.12
CA ARG A 105 -18.21 5.62 3.95
C ARG A 105 -16.98 6.46 3.64
N GLU A 106 -17.12 7.51 2.82
CA GLU A 106 -16.09 8.49 2.51
C GLU A 106 -15.75 9.33 3.74
N ASP A 107 -16.75 9.82 4.47
CA ASP A 107 -16.56 10.52 5.74
C ASP A 107 -15.95 9.60 6.81
N ALA A 108 -16.32 8.32 6.85
CA ALA A 108 -15.70 7.34 7.74
C ALA A 108 -14.26 7.03 7.33
N ALA A 109 -13.96 6.98 6.03
CA ALA A 109 -12.60 6.80 5.51
C ALA A 109 -11.72 8.04 5.78
N ALA A 110 -12.29 9.25 5.64
CA ALA A 110 -11.66 10.52 5.96
C ALA A 110 -11.41 10.66 7.47
N ARG A 111 -12.40 10.29 8.31
CA ARG A 111 -12.26 10.26 9.77
C ARG A 111 -11.32 9.15 10.26
N ALA A 112 -11.18 8.06 9.51
CA ALA A 112 -10.20 7.00 9.75
C ALA A 112 -8.77 7.36 9.28
N GLY A 113 -8.56 8.57 8.74
CA GLY A 113 -7.24 9.02 8.30
C GLY A 113 -6.68 8.28 7.09
N ILE A 114 -7.52 7.60 6.30
CA ILE A 114 -7.13 6.99 5.03
C ILE A 114 -7.16 8.10 3.98
N VAL A 115 -6.09 8.88 3.92
CA VAL A 115 -5.81 9.76 2.77
C VAL A 115 -5.65 8.84 1.56
N ILE A 116 -6.58 8.93 0.61
CA ILE A 116 -6.46 8.27 -0.70
C ILE A 116 -5.37 9.02 -1.47
N GLU A 117 -4.13 8.62 -1.25
CA GLU A 117 -2.95 9.08 -1.96
C GLU A 117 -2.95 8.54 -3.40
N GLN A 118 -3.02 9.42 -4.40
CA GLN A 118 -3.08 9.06 -5.82
C GLN A 118 -1.80 8.33 -6.26
N LYS A 119 -1.89 7.07 -6.66
CA LYS A 119 -0.72 6.29 -7.12
C LYS A 119 -0.11 6.93 -8.37
N ASN A 120 1.21 7.18 -8.37
CA ASN A 120 1.91 7.94 -9.42
C ASN A 120 3.24 7.29 -9.90
N TRP A 121 3.71 6.20 -9.28
CA TRP A 121 5.00 5.61 -9.59
C TRP A 121 4.96 4.06 -9.60
N PRO A 122 5.80 3.37 -10.41
CA PRO A 122 6.59 3.90 -11.52
C PRO A 122 5.72 4.51 -12.65
N PRO A 123 6.26 5.42 -13.48
CA PRO A 123 5.46 6.18 -14.47
C PRO A 123 4.68 5.30 -15.46
N PHE A 124 5.16 4.09 -15.72
CA PHE A 124 4.58 3.12 -16.63
C PHE A 124 3.62 2.12 -15.94
N PHE A 125 3.62 2.04 -14.60
CA PHE A 125 2.66 1.29 -13.80
C PHE A 125 2.49 1.96 -12.42
N PRO A 126 1.54 2.92 -12.26
CA PRO A 126 1.34 3.63 -11.00
C PRO A 126 0.76 2.70 -9.92
N ILE A 127 1.64 2.00 -9.22
CA ILE A 127 1.30 1.07 -8.13
C ILE A 127 1.42 1.78 -6.77
N ILE A 128 2.32 2.76 -6.67
CA ILE A 128 2.66 3.43 -5.41
C ILE A 128 2.46 4.95 -5.53
N HIS A 129 2.01 5.59 -4.46
CA HIS A 129 2.07 7.05 -4.34
C HIS A 129 3.50 7.45 -3.95
N HIS A 130 4.05 8.41 -4.69
CA HIS A 130 5.41 8.90 -4.47
C HIS A 130 5.47 10.37 -4.87
N ASP A 131 5.24 11.25 -3.90
CA ASP A 131 5.34 12.70 -4.07
C ASP A 131 6.17 13.30 -2.93
N ILE A 132 7.50 13.13 -3.03
CA ILE A 132 8.44 13.67 -2.04
C ILE A 132 8.35 15.22 -1.97
N GLY A 133 8.05 15.88 -3.09
CA GLY A 133 8.06 17.34 -3.19
C GLY A 133 6.94 18.01 -2.39
N ASN A 134 5.75 17.40 -2.37
CA ASN A 134 4.59 17.98 -1.71
C ASN A 134 4.31 17.40 -0.31
N GLU A 135 4.71 16.15 -0.02
CA GLU A 135 4.33 15.48 1.24
C GLU A 135 5.40 15.53 2.34
N ILE A 136 6.67 15.80 1.98
CA ILE A 136 7.79 15.78 2.92
C ILE A 136 8.32 17.20 3.12
N PRO A 137 8.59 17.64 4.37
CA PRO A 137 9.19 18.94 4.64
C PRO A 137 10.50 19.15 3.86
N ILE A 138 10.72 20.35 3.31
CA ILE A 138 11.85 20.69 2.41
C ILE A 138 13.24 20.26 2.94
N HIS A 139 13.41 20.26 4.27
CA HIS A 139 14.66 19.89 4.93
C HIS A 139 14.91 18.37 4.97
N LEU A 140 13.87 17.54 4.85
CA LEU A 140 13.93 16.08 4.82
C LEU A 140 13.86 15.50 3.41
N GLN A 141 13.41 16.29 2.43
CA GLN A 141 13.29 15.84 1.03
C GLN A 141 14.62 15.30 0.51
N LYS A 142 15.74 16.01 0.74
CA LYS A 142 17.08 15.55 0.30
C LYS A 142 17.41 14.17 0.88
N LEU A 143 17.15 13.95 2.17
CA LEU A 143 17.40 12.68 2.83
C LEU A 143 16.52 11.57 2.27
N GLN A 144 15.22 11.85 2.03
CA GLN A 144 14.32 10.88 1.41
C GLN A 144 14.73 10.55 -0.03
N TYR A 145 15.18 11.53 -0.82
CA TYR A 145 15.68 11.28 -2.18
C TYR A 145 16.92 10.39 -2.17
N VAL A 146 17.86 10.58 -1.24
CA VAL A 146 19.02 9.69 -1.13
C VAL A 146 18.61 8.30 -0.63
N ALA A 147 17.69 8.20 0.34
CA ALA A 147 17.15 6.91 0.76
C ALA A 147 16.41 6.19 -0.38
N PHE A 148 15.67 6.92 -1.22
CA PHE A 148 15.08 6.39 -2.43
C PHE A 148 16.15 5.94 -3.44
N SER A 149 17.25 6.68 -3.56
CA SER A 149 18.37 6.26 -4.41
C SER A 149 19.01 4.95 -3.97
N THR A 150 19.11 4.66 -2.66
CA THR A 150 19.53 3.32 -2.17
C THR A 150 18.52 2.23 -2.50
N PHE A 151 17.23 2.56 -2.54
CA PHE A 151 16.23 1.59 -2.98
C PHE A 151 16.40 1.25 -4.48
N LEU A 152 16.61 2.27 -5.31
CA LEU A 152 16.92 2.08 -6.73
C LEU A 152 18.28 1.41 -6.95
N GLY A 153 19.27 1.72 -6.12
CA GLY A 153 20.59 1.11 -6.13
C GLY A 153 20.53 -0.38 -5.82
N LEU A 154 19.73 -0.81 -4.84
CA LEU A 154 19.45 -2.22 -4.60
C LEU A 154 18.83 -2.91 -5.82
N ILE A 155 17.84 -2.28 -6.47
CA ILE A 155 17.23 -2.81 -7.71
C ILE A 155 18.31 -2.98 -8.78
N ALA A 156 19.13 -1.94 -9.00
CA ALA A 156 20.21 -1.97 -10.00
C ALA A 156 21.23 -3.07 -9.69
N CYS A 157 21.64 -3.22 -8.42
CA CYS A 157 22.55 -4.29 -7.99
C CYS A 157 21.97 -5.67 -8.28
N LEU A 158 20.71 -5.91 -7.95
CA LEU A 158 20.06 -7.21 -8.16
C LEU A 158 19.78 -7.51 -9.64
N VAL A 159 19.45 -6.50 -10.45
CA VAL A 159 19.35 -6.64 -11.92
C VAL A 159 20.72 -6.99 -12.50
N TRP A 160 21.76 -6.26 -12.12
CA TRP A 160 23.12 -6.56 -12.56
C TRP A 160 23.55 -7.97 -12.13
N ASN A 161 23.17 -8.38 -10.91
CA ASN A 161 23.44 -9.71 -10.40
C ASN A 161 22.81 -10.79 -11.31
N ILE A 162 21.58 -10.60 -11.79
CA ILE A 162 20.94 -11.52 -12.76
C ILE A 162 21.71 -11.52 -14.09
N VAL A 163 22.13 -10.36 -14.59
CA VAL A 163 22.91 -10.29 -15.84
C VAL A 163 24.22 -11.06 -15.70
N ALA A 164 24.95 -10.84 -14.63
CA ALA A 164 26.22 -11.52 -14.36
C ALA A 164 26.05 -13.03 -14.16
N THR A 165 25.08 -13.48 -13.36
CA THR A 165 24.82 -14.91 -13.17
C THR A 165 24.28 -15.57 -14.44
N THR A 166 23.62 -14.84 -15.33
CA THR A 166 23.24 -15.34 -16.66
C THR A 166 24.48 -15.64 -17.49
N THR A 167 25.49 -14.75 -17.49
CA THR A 167 26.76 -15.02 -18.19
C THR A 167 27.51 -16.21 -17.59
N ALA A 168 27.51 -16.34 -16.26
CA ALA A 168 28.12 -17.46 -15.56
C ALA A 168 27.38 -18.78 -15.87
N TRP A 169 26.05 -18.77 -15.91
CA TRP A 169 25.26 -19.94 -16.27
C TRP A 169 25.52 -20.39 -17.70
N ILE A 170 25.56 -19.47 -18.67
CA ILE A 170 25.84 -19.81 -20.08
C ILE A 170 27.24 -20.42 -20.25
N LYS A 171 28.22 -20.02 -19.43
CA LYS A 171 29.62 -20.47 -19.54
C LYS A 171 29.96 -21.69 -18.68
N GLU A 172 29.42 -21.79 -17.47
CA GLU A 172 29.72 -22.86 -16.50
C GLU A 172 28.60 -23.90 -16.36
N GLY A 173 27.40 -23.65 -16.91
CA GLY A 173 26.27 -24.58 -16.93
C GLY A 173 25.49 -24.70 -15.61
N ASP A 174 25.80 -23.92 -14.58
CA ASP A 174 25.12 -24.00 -13.28
C ASP A 174 23.84 -23.14 -13.27
N VAL A 175 22.68 -23.77 -13.52
CA VAL A 175 21.37 -23.08 -13.50
C VAL A 175 20.96 -22.65 -12.08
N LYS A 176 21.50 -23.27 -11.03
CA LYS A 176 21.09 -22.99 -9.65
C LYS A 176 21.49 -21.58 -9.24
N ILE A 177 22.70 -21.14 -9.61
CA ILE A 177 23.18 -19.78 -9.31
C ILE A 177 22.32 -18.71 -9.98
N TRP A 178 21.85 -18.99 -11.20
CA TRP A 178 20.95 -18.11 -11.94
C TRP A 178 19.57 -18.04 -11.28
N PHE A 179 18.97 -19.18 -10.96
CA PHE A 179 17.66 -19.22 -10.30
C PHE A 179 17.67 -18.50 -8.94
N LEU A 180 18.75 -18.63 -8.16
CA LEU A 180 18.92 -17.90 -6.90
C LEU A 180 18.96 -16.38 -7.08
N SER A 181 19.61 -15.90 -8.15
CA SER A 181 19.63 -14.45 -8.43
C SER A 181 18.24 -13.87 -8.70
N ILE A 182 17.36 -14.65 -9.35
CA ILE A 182 15.96 -14.30 -9.57
C ILE A 182 15.20 -14.27 -8.24
N ILE A 183 15.42 -15.25 -7.35
CA ILE A 183 14.82 -15.25 -6.00
C ILE A 183 15.25 -14.00 -5.23
N TYR A 184 16.53 -13.63 -5.26
CA TYR A 184 17.01 -12.41 -4.58
C TYR A 184 16.34 -11.16 -5.14
N PHE A 185 16.11 -11.08 -6.45
CA PHE A 185 15.40 -9.95 -7.05
C PHE A 185 13.92 -9.91 -6.61
N ILE A 186 13.19 -11.02 -6.77
CA ILE A 186 11.75 -11.11 -6.47
C ILE A 186 11.46 -10.92 -4.98
N SER A 187 12.33 -11.40 -4.09
CA SER A 187 12.15 -11.23 -2.65
C SER A 187 12.76 -9.93 -2.12
N GLY A 188 13.94 -9.54 -2.62
CA GLY A 188 14.71 -8.40 -2.14
C GLY A 188 14.05 -7.06 -2.46
N VAL A 189 13.53 -6.87 -3.69
CA VAL A 189 12.93 -5.59 -4.09
C VAL A 189 11.61 -5.31 -3.34
N PRO A 190 10.61 -6.23 -3.32
CA PRO A 190 9.41 -6.02 -2.53
C PRO A 190 9.71 -5.99 -1.02
N GLY A 191 10.62 -6.85 -0.55
CA GLY A 191 11.07 -6.87 0.83
C GLY A 191 11.59 -5.51 1.28
N ALA A 192 12.55 -4.93 0.54
CA ALA A 192 13.10 -3.61 0.82
C ALA A 192 12.03 -2.50 0.80
N TYR A 193 11.13 -2.54 -0.18
CA TYR A 193 10.04 -1.57 -0.29
C TYR A 193 9.15 -1.55 0.96
N PHE A 194 8.68 -2.72 1.41
CA PHE A 194 7.77 -2.82 2.54
C PHE A 194 8.46 -2.72 3.90
N MET A 195 9.69 -3.24 4.02
CA MET A 195 10.37 -3.37 5.30
C MET A 195 11.03 -2.07 5.75
N TRP A 196 11.59 -1.26 4.85
CA TRP A 196 12.30 -0.04 5.27
C TRP A 196 11.91 1.20 4.46
N TYR A 197 11.72 1.11 3.15
CA TYR A 197 11.48 2.30 2.34
C TYR A 197 10.11 2.95 2.64
N ARG A 198 9.03 2.17 2.57
CA ARG A 198 7.67 2.65 2.87
C ARG A 198 7.52 3.10 4.33
N PRO A 199 8.04 2.36 5.34
CA PRO A 199 8.07 2.84 6.72
C PRO A 199 8.81 4.16 6.90
N LEU A 200 9.95 4.37 6.23
CA LEU A 200 10.70 5.62 6.28
C LEU A 200 9.90 6.79 5.68
N TYR A 201 9.33 6.59 4.49
CA TYR A 201 8.48 7.60 3.83
C TYR A 201 7.34 8.03 4.75
N ARG A 202 6.66 7.06 5.38
CA ARG A 202 5.57 7.33 6.34
C ARG A 202 6.08 7.98 7.62
N ALA A 203 7.30 7.66 8.07
CA ALA A 203 7.91 8.24 9.27
C ALA A 203 8.17 9.74 9.09
N PHE A 204 8.65 10.17 7.91
CA PHE A 204 8.82 11.59 7.61
C PHE A 204 7.51 12.37 7.45
N ARG A 205 6.42 11.71 7.06
CA ARG A 205 5.10 12.36 6.93
C ARG A 205 4.31 12.48 8.24
N THR A 206 4.44 11.50 9.13
CA THR A 206 3.53 11.36 10.31
C THR A 206 4.24 11.28 11.67
N GLU A 207 5.55 11.58 11.71
CA GLU A 207 6.40 11.68 12.92
C GLU A 207 6.24 10.55 13.96
N GLY A 208 6.17 9.28 13.53
CA GLY A 208 6.04 8.14 14.44
C GLY A 208 7.38 7.50 14.80
N ALA A 209 7.79 7.55 16.08
CA ALA A 209 9.04 6.92 16.56
C ALA A 209 9.11 5.40 16.28
N MET A 210 7.98 4.70 16.36
CA MET A 210 7.90 3.26 16.03
C MET A 210 8.23 2.97 14.56
N LYS A 211 7.88 3.87 13.63
CA LYS A 211 8.18 3.72 12.21
C LYS A 211 9.68 3.93 11.94
N PHE A 212 10.31 4.85 12.66
CA PHE A 212 11.77 5.02 12.64
C PHE A 212 12.48 3.79 13.20
N ALA A 213 12.03 3.23 14.33
CA ALA A 213 12.61 2.01 14.90
C ALA A 213 12.51 0.83 13.91
N TRP A 214 11.35 0.66 13.28
CA TRP A 214 11.15 -0.35 12.24
C TRP A 214 12.08 -0.13 11.04
N PHE A 215 12.21 1.11 10.56
CA PHE A 215 13.18 1.46 9.53
C PHE A 215 14.61 1.07 9.93
N PHE A 216 15.10 1.49 11.10
CA PHE A 216 16.46 1.19 11.53
C PHE A 216 16.74 -0.31 11.59
N LEU A 217 15.81 -1.11 12.12
CA LEU A 217 15.95 -2.56 12.21
C LEU A 217 16.17 -3.20 10.84
N PHE A 218 15.27 -2.93 9.88
CA PHE A 218 15.32 -3.55 8.57
C PHE A 218 16.36 -2.93 7.63
N TYR A 219 16.67 -1.65 7.82
CA TYR A 219 17.73 -1.00 7.06
C TYR A 219 19.12 -1.49 7.49
N MET A 220 19.32 -1.85 8.77
CA MET A 220 20.51 -2.58 9.20
C MET A 220 20.62 -3.95 8.53
N VAL A 221 19.53 -4.70 8.43
CA VAL A 221 19.50 -5.98 7.71
C VAL A 221 19.87 -5.78 6.23
N HIS A 222 19.37 -4.71 5.60
CA HIS A 222 19.75 -4.34 4.23
C HIS A 222 21.25 -4.04 4.11
N ILE A 223 21.84 -3.24 5.02
CA ILE A 223 23.28 -2.95 5.01
C ILE A 223 24.10 -4.24 5.17
N ILE A 224 23.72 -5.11 6.12
CA ILE A 224 24.37 -6.41 6.32
C ILE A 224 24.26 -7.26 5.06
N PHE A 225 23.10 -7.28 4.40
CA PHE A 225 22.91 -7.98 3.14
C PHE A 225 23.82 -7.42 2.03
N CYS A 226 23.93 -6.10 1.87
CA CYS A 226 24.79 -5.49 0.85
C CYS A 226 26.27 -5.81 1.09
N ILE A 227 26.73 -5.76 2.34
CA ILE A 227 28.11 -6.14 2.70
C ILE A 227 28.33 -7.63 2.46
N PHE A 228 27.37 -8.47 2.86
CA PHE A 228 27.42 -9.91 2.61
C PHE A 228 27.47 -10.22 1.10
N ALA A 229 26.70 -9.50 0.29
CA ALA A 229 26.70 -9.65 -1.16
C ALA A 229 28.00 -9.16 -1.81
N ALA A 230 28.59 -8.08 -1.28
CA ALA A 230 29.90 -7.59 -1.74
C ALA A 230 31.02 -8.61 -1.47
N VAL A 231 31.00 -9.28 -0.31
CA VAL A 231 31.99 -10.34 -0.01
C VAL A 231 31.64 -11.63 -0.78
N ALA A 232 30.35 -11.98 -0.81
CA ALA A 232 29.79 -13.24 -1.30
C ALA A 232 30.56 -14.48 -0.79
N PRO A 233 30.62 -14.70 0.53
CA PRO A 233 31.33 -15.84 1.09
C PRO A 233 30.70 -17.16 0.61
N PRO A 234 31.50 -18.23 0.43
CA PRO A 234 31.05 -19.50 -0.15
C PRO A 234 30.17 -20.36 0.79
N VAL A 235 29.43 -19.71 1.69
CA VAL A 235 28.56 -20.35 2.69
C VAL A 235 27.23 -20.78 2.05
N VAL A 236 26.72 -19.99 1.11
CA VAL A 236 25.43 -20.23 0.45
C VAL A 236 25.67 -20.64 -0.99
N PHE A 237 25.38 -21.90 -1.32
CA PHE A 237 25.44 -22.47 -2.68
C PHE A 237 26.72 -22.12 -3.47
N ARG A 238 27.89 -22.44 -2.90
CA ARG A 238 29.24 -22.20 -3.46
C ARG A 238 29.63 -20.72 -3.64
N GLY A 239 28.84 -19.77 -3.15
CA GLY A 239 29.17 -18.34 -3.14
C GLY A 239 29.09 -17.64 -4.50
N LYS A 240 28.61 -18.31 -5.55
CA LYS A 240 28.59 -17.78 -6.93
C LYS A 240 27.28 -17.10 -7.34
N SER A 241 26.24 -17.18 -6.52
CA SER A 241 24.91 -16.60 -6.80
C SER A 241 24.86 -15.08 -6.59
N LEU A 242 25.85 -14.51 -5.88
CA LEU A 242 26.02 -13.09 -5.67
C LEU A 242 27.32 -12.63 -6.33
N THR A 243 27.29 -11.45 -6.95
CA THR A 243 28.43 -10.84 -7.64
C THR A 243 29.40 -10.16 -6.66
N GLY A 244 29.90 -10.92 -5.68
CA GLY A 244 30.89 -10.44 -4.73
C GLY A 244 32.34 -10.66 -5.19
N ILE A 245 33.28 -10.16 -4.40
CA ILE A 245 34.71 -10.23 -4.70
C ILE A 245 35.25 -11.67 -4.73
N LEU A 246 34.80 -12.53 -3.81
CA LEU A 246 35.27 -13.92 -3.74
C LEU A 246 34.93 -14.74 -5.00
N PRO A 247 33.68 -14.78 -5.48
CA PRO A 247 33.37 -15.44 -6.74
C PRO A 247 33.99 -14.71 -7.95
N ALA A 248 34.17 -13.38 -7.92
CA ALA A 248 34.86 -12.66 -8.99
C ALA A 248 36.28 -13.16 -9.22
N VAL A 249 37.04 -13.37 -8.13
CA VAL A 249 38.42 -13.88 -8.18
C VAL A 249 38.47 -15.36 -8.57
N ASP A 250 37.53 -16.21 -8.13
CA ASP A 250 37.47 -17.61 -8.58
C ASP A 250 37.12 -17.74 -10.07
N LEU A 251 36.25 -16.85 -10.59
CA LEU A 251 35.76 -16.90 -11.95
C LEU A 251 36.72 -16.26 -12.95
N ILE A 252 37.48 -15.23 -12.57
CA ILE A 252 38.41 -14.56 -13.49
C ILE A 252 39.52 -15.49 -13.99
N GLY A 253 39.95 -16.45 -13.16
CA GLY A 253 40.91 -17.49 -13.55
C GLY A 253 40.35 -18.52 -14.53
N LYS A 254 39.02 -18.63 -14.65
CA LYS A 254 38.33 -19.59 -15.54
C LYS A 254 37.83 -18.90 -16.82
N ASN A 255 37.12 -17.79 -16.64
CA ASN A 255 36.52 -17.00 -17.70
C ASN A 255 36.63 -15.51 -17.35
N VAL A 256 37.57 -14.81 -17.98
CA VAL A 256 37.85 -13.39 -17.73
C VAL A 256 36.59 -12.53 -17.86
N LEU A 257 35.76 -12.78 -18.88
CA LEU A 257 34.52 -12.04 -19.10
C LEU A 257 33.56 -12.16 -17.90
N VAL A 258 33.35 -13.37 -17.39
CA VAL A 258 32.46 -13.61 -16.23
C VAL A 258 33.05 -12.93 -14.98
N GLY A 259 34.36 -13.04 -14.79
CA GLY A 259 35.06 -12.35 -13.70
C GLY A 259 34.84 -10.83 -13.71
N ILE A 260 34.98 -10.18 -14.88
CA ILE A 260 34.76 -8.72 -15.02
C ILE A 260 33.32 -8.34 -14.63
N PHE A 261 32.32 -9.10 -15.09
CA PHE A 261 30.92 -8.85 -14.75
C PHE A 261 30.67 -8.93 -13.24
N TYR A 262 31.32 -9.88 -12.57
CA TYR A 262 31.26 -10.02 -11.12
C TYR A 262 31.98 -8.88 -10.40
N PHE A 263 33.12 -8.39 -10.90
CA PHE A 263 33.79 -7.20 -10.34
C PHE A 263 32.95 -5.93 -10.44
N ILE A 264 32.20 -5.75 -11.53
CA ILE A 264 31.27 -4.63 -11.65
C ILE A 264 30.17 -4.74 -10.59
N GLY A 265 29.60 -5.94 -10.39
CA GLY A 265 28.60 -6.18 -9.35
C GLY A 265 29.14 -5.92 -7.95
N PHE A 266 30.39 -6.32 -7.68
CA PHE A 266 31.08 -6.03 -6.43
C PHE A 266 31.18 -4.52 -6.18
N GLY A 267 31.61 -3.76 -7.20
CA GLY A 267 31.67 -2.29 -7.13
C GLY A 267 30.30 -1.66 -6.82
N LEU A 268 29.23 -2.16 -7.45
CA LEU A 268 27.86 -1.70 -7.19
C LEU A 268 27.44 -1.98 -5.74
N PHE A 269 27.65 -3.20 -5.22
CA PHE A 269 27.32 -3.53 -3.83
C PHE A 269 28.17 -2.74 -2.80
N CYS A 270 29.43 -2.45 -3.11
CA CYS A 270 30.26 -1.58 -2.28
C CYS A 270 29.72 -0.15 -2.24
N LEU A 271 29.41 0.43 -3.41
CA LEU A 271 28.84 1.77 -3.50
C LEU A 271 27.51 1.85 -2.74
N GLU A 272 26.64 0.86 -2.94
CA GLU A 272 25.36 0.75 -2.24
C GLU A 272 25.55 0.66 -0.72
N SER A 273 26.52 -0.13 -0.24
CA SER A 273 26.81 -0.25 1.19
C SER A 273 27.25 1.09 1.79
N VAL A 274 28.12 1.84 1.10
CA VAL A 274 28.60 3.15 1.57
C VAL A 274 27.46 4.18 1.61
N LEU A 275 26.65 4.25 0.55
CA LEU A 275 25.48 5.13 0.51
C LEU A 275 24.48 4.80 1.61
N SER A 276 24.20 3.51 1.84
CA SER A 276 23.27 3.09 2.89
C SER A 276 23.80 3.37 4.30
N ILE A 277 25.10 3.23 4.54
CA ILE A 277 25.71 3.65 5.82
C ILE A 277 25.57 5.18 6.01
N TRP A 278 25.75 5.97 4.96
CA TRP A 278 25.56 7.41 5.05
C TRP A 278 24.10 7.77 5.37
N VAL A 279 23.12 7.14 4.69
CA VAL A 279 21.69 7.38 4.93
C VAL A 279 21.30 7.05 6.37
N ILE A 280 21.70 5.89 6.90
CA ILE A 280 21.31 5.52 8.26
C ILE A 280 21.89 6.48 9.32
N GLN A 281 23.11 6.99 9.10
CA GLN A 281 23.70 8.02 9.95
C GLN A 281 22.89 9.32 9.93
N GLN A 282 22.50 9.80 8.74
CA GLN A 282 21.69 11.01 8.60
C GLN A 282 20.30 10.86 9.23
N VAL A 283 19.62 9.73 9.00
CA VAL A 283 18.33 9.45 9.63
C VAL A 283 18.47 9.34 11.15
N TYR A 284 19.55 8.72 11.65
CA TYR A 284 19.84 8.63 13.07
C TYR A 284 20.09 10.00 13.70
N MET A 285 20.90 10.85 13.05
CA MET A 285 21.13 12.22 13.49
C MET A 285 19.84 13.03 13.52
N TYR A 286 18.99 12.90 12.50
CA TYR A 286 17.67 13.52 12.48
C TYR A 286 16.79 13.02 13.63
N PHE A 287 16.69 11.70 13.81
CA PHE A 287 15.87 11.11 14.87
C PHE A 287 16.33 11.54 16.27
N ARG A 288 17.64 11.56 16.52
CA ARG A 288 18.23 11.96 17.80
C ARG A 288 18.19 13.48 18.03
N GLY A 289 18.44 14.27 16.99
CA GLY A 289 18.53 15.73 17.03
C GLY A 289 17.16 16.43 17.05
N SER A 290 16.20 15.93 16.26
CA SER A 290 14.87 16.54 16.13
C SER A 290 13.86 16.01 17.16
N GLY A 291 13.95 14.73 17.53
CA GLY A 291 12.96 14.08 18.40
C GLY A 291 13.07 14.46 19.88
N LYS A 292 14.27 14.42 20.47
CA LYS A 292 14.43 14.67 21.92
C LYS A 292 14.66 16.13 22.25
N ALA A 293 15.44 16.86 21.45
CA ALA A 293 15.79 18.24 21.80
C ALA A 293 14.62 19.22 21.58
N ALA A 294 13.84 19.05 20.50
CA ALA A 294 12.68 19.91 20.24
C ALA A 294 11.50 19.57 21.16
N GLN A 295 11.22 18.28 21.42
CA GLN A 295 10.20 17.86 22.38
C GLN A 295 10.56 18.30 23.80
N MET A 296 11.80 18.11 24.27
CA MET A 296 12.22 18.61 25.58
C MET A 296 12.11 20.13 25.68
N LYS A 297 12.42 20.88 24.61
CA LYS A 297 12.23 22.34 24.60
C LYS A 297 10.74 22.73 24.64
N GLN A 298 9.87 22.04 23.90
CA GLN A 298 8.43 22.30 23.91
C GLN A 298 7.76 21.89 25.22
N GLU A 299 8.15 20.75 25.81
CA GLU A 299 7.68 20.28 27.11
C GLU A 299 8.20 21.17 28.23
N ALA A 300 9.45 21.61 28.18
CA ALA A 300 9.99 22.60 29.11
C ALA A 300 9.26 23.95 28.98
N ALA A 301 9.00 24.42 27.77
CA ALA A 301 8.25 25.66 27.52
C ALA A 301 6.78 25.55 27.99
N ARG A 302 6.11 24.42 27.74
CA ARG A 302 4.75 24.16 28.23
C ARG A 302 4.70 23.99 29.75
N GLY A 303 5.72 23.35 30.34
CA GLY A 303 5.87 23.19 31.78
C GLY A 303 6.08 24.54 32.48
N ALA A 304 6.95 25.39 31.92
CA ALA A 304 7.19 26.73 32.42
C ALA A 304 5.92 27.61 32.31
N LEU A 305 5.18 27.53 31.20
CA LEU A 305 3.91 28.25 31.04
C LEU A 305 2.85 27.80 32.06
N ARG A 306 2.78 26.48 32.34
CA ARG A 306 1.86 25.93 33.36
C ARG A 306 2.25 26.28 34.79
N ALA A 307 3.53 26.55 35.05
CA ALA A 307 4.01 26.97 36.37
C ALA A 307 3.90 28.49 36.60
N ALA A 308 3.67 29.26 35.53
CA ALA A 308 3.55 30.72 35.57
C ALA A 308 2.10 31.24 35.61
N ILE A 309 1.10 30.34 35.48
CA ILE A 309 -0.33 30.61 35.63
C ILE A 309 -0.77 30.01 36.96
#